data_AF-A0A370JVY5-F1
#
_entry.id   AF-A0A370JVY5-F1
#
_cell.length_a   1.000
_cell.length_b   1.000
_cell.length_c   1.000
_cell.angle_alpha   90.00
_cell.angle_beta   90.00
_cell.angle_gamma   90.00
#
_symmetry.space_group_name_H-M   'P 1'
#
loop_
_entity.id
_entity.type
_entity.pdbx_description
1 polymer ?
#
loop_
_entity_poly.entity_id
_entity_poly.type
_entity_poly.pdbx_seq_one_letter_code
_entity_poly.pdbx_strand_id
1 'polypeptide(L)'
;MTAEAFRRLSYAEAEPRAERVLVDGYGEGLILLGTGGYYGLYYLFGALGLREPIPSHPPDWVEGPRASPEEFKAPFQVVAWLEQNGYNLFVNESK
;
A
#
# COMPACT_ATOMS: atom_id res chain seq x y z
N MET A 1 -12.07 -9.67 -2.68
CA MET A 1 -12.23 -8.25 -3.09
C MET A 1 -11.42 -8.02 -4.35
N THR A 2 -11.84 -7.10 -5.22
CA THR A 2 -11.11 -6.73 -6.44
C THR A 2 -10.14 -5.57 -6.18
N ALA A 3 -9.23 -5.30 -7.11
CA ALA A 3 -8.29 -4.17 -7.03
C ALA A 3 -8.99 -2.83 -6.80
N GLU A 4 -10.12 -2.56 -7.48
CA GLU A 4 -10.88 -1.31 -7.31
C GLU A 4 -11.48 -1.16 -5.90
N ALA A 5 -11.93 -2.26 -5.31
CA ALA A 5 -12.43 -2.24 -3.93
C ALA A 5 -11.30 -1.98 -2.94
N PHE A 6 -10.11 -2.56 -3.17
CA PHE A 6 -8.94 -2.33 -2.31
C PHE A 6 -8.41 -0.90 -2.38
N ARG A 7 -8.48 -0.23 -3.54
CA ARG A 7 -8.09 1.19 -3.68
C ARG A 7 -8.88 2.16 -2.80
N ARG A 8 -10.01 1.71 -2.23
CA ARG A 8 -10.88 2.51 -1.37
C ARG A 8 -10.86 2.04 0.09
N LEU A 9 -10.10 0.98 0.39
CA LEU A 9 -10.09 0.37 1.72
C LEU A 9 -9.22 1.21 2.65
N SER A 10 -9.79 1.74 3.73
CA SER A 10 -9.02 2.53 4.68
C SER A 10 -8.00 1.66 5.41
N TYR A 11 -6.93 2.27 5.92
CA TYR A 11 -5.93 1.55 6.71
C TYR A 11 -6.57 0.78 7.89
N ALA A 12 -7.49 1.42 8.62
CA ALA A 12 -8.19 0.81 9.76
C ALA A 12 -9.01 -0.43 9.38
N GLU A 13 -9.51 -0.49 8.14
CA GLU A 13 -10.26 -1.65 7.64
C GLU A 13 -9.33 -2.72 7.07
N ALA A 14 -8.18 -2.32 6.51
CA ALA A 14 -7.24 -3.21 5.83
C ALA A 14 -6.31 -3.94 6.80
N GLU A 15 -5.75 -3.24 7.79
CA GLU A 15 -4.76 -3.77 8.75
C GLU A 15 -5.24 -5.04 9.48
N PRO A 16 -6.43 -5.10 10.09
CA PRO A 16 -6.88 -6.31 10.79
C PRO A 16 -7.14 -7.51 9.86
N ARG A 17 -7.13 -7.30 8.54
CA ARG A 17 -7.38 -8.31 7.51
C ARG A 17 -6.11 -8.73 6.78
N ALA A 18 -4.98 -8.09 7.07
CA ALA A 18 -3.71 -8.38 6.43
C ALA A 18 -3.20 -9.76 6.88
N GLU A 19 -2.91 -10.63 5.92
CA GLU A 19 -2.24 -11.91 6.19
C GLU A 19 -0.76 -11.71 6.48
N ARG A 20 -0.21 -10.60 5.96
CA ARG A 20 1.17 -10.20 6.18
C ARG A 20 1.27 -8.68 6.09
N VAL A 21 2.15 -8.13 6.93
CA VAL A 21 2.47 -6.70 6.96
C VAL A 21 3.96 -6.53 6.66
N LEU A 22 4.28 -5.68 5.69
CA LEU A 22 5.64 -5.27 5.35
C LEU A 22 5.86 -3.85 5.87
N VAL A 23 6.89 -3.61 6.67
CA VAL A 23 7.15 -2.29 7.29
C VAL A 23 8.59 -1.88 7.05
N ASP A 24 8.83 -0.66 6.58
CA ASP A 24 10.18 -0.15 6.38
C ASP A 24 10.34 1.38 6.54
N GLY A 25 9.68 1.99 7.54
CA GLY A 25 9.88 3.40 7.90
C GLY A 25 9.38 4.44 6.87
N TYR A 26 9.25 4.05 5.59
CA TYR A 26 8.56 4.79 4.54
C TYR A 26 7.05 4.56 4.57
N GLY A 27 6.63 3.42 5.12
CA GLY A 27 5.22 3.10 5.23
C GLY A 27 4.99 1.65 5.60
N GLU A 28 3.79 1.18 5.25
CA GLU A 28 3.37 -0.20 5.42
C GLU A 28 2.76 -0.77 4.14
N GLY A 29 3.08 -2.02 3.83
CA GLY A 29 2.49 -2.83 2.78
C GLY A 29 1.64 -3.94 3.39
N LEU A 30 0.32 -3.77 3.35
CA LEU A 30 -0.64 -4.74 3.85
C LEU A 30 -0.97 -5.74 2.74
N ILE A 31 -0.67 -7.02 2.96
CA ILE A 31 -0.92 -8.08 1.98
C ILE A 31 -2.23 -8.79 2.32
N LEU A 32 -3.21 -8.68 1.43
CA LEU A 32 -4.56 -9.24 1.60
C LEU A 32 -4.91 -10.20 0.47
N LEU A 33 -5.59 -11.29 0.80
CA LEU A 33 -6.15 -12.18 -0.21
C LEU A 33 -7.40 -11.56 -0.86
N GLY A 34 -7.40 -11.53 -2.19
CA GLY A 34 -8.48 -10.99 -3.00
C GLY A 34 -8.96 -11.95 -4.08
N THR A 35 -9.74 -11.41 -5.00
CA THR A 35 -10.18 -12.17 -6.18
C THR A 35 -8.99 -12.34 -7.13
N GLY A 36 -8.60 -13.59 -7.39
CA GLY A 36 -7.53 -13.92 -8.32
C GLY A 36 -6.11 -13.98 -7.72
N GLY A 37 -5.96 -13.75 -6.42
CA GLY A 37 -4.66 -13.84 -5.74
C GLY A 37 -4.50 -12.82 -4.63
N TYR A 38 -3.25 -12.62 -4.21
CA TYR A 38 -2.87 -11.65 -3.18
C TYR A 38 -2.74 -10.25 -3.76
N TYR A 39 -3.03 -9.24 -2.94
CA TYR A 39 -2.87 -7.83 -3.27
C TYR A 39 -2.04 -7.15 -2.19
N GLY A 40 -1.13 -6.27 -2.60
CA GLY A 40 -0.36 -5.41 -1.73
C GLY A 40 -0.97 -4.02 -1.71
N LEU A 41 -1.44 -3.58 -0.54
CA LEU A 41 -1.97 -2.24 -0.30
C LEU A 41 -0.88 -1.45 0.44
N TYR A 42 -0.35 -0.43 -0.22
CA TYR A 42 0.77 0.35 0.29
C TYR A 42 0.29 1.70 0.83
N TYR A 43 0.55 1.94 2.11
CA TYR A 43 0.28 3.18 2.84
C TYR A 43 1.62 3.84 3.15
N LEU A 44 2.00 4.83 2.34
CA LEU A 44 3.33 5.41 2.23
C LEU A 44 3.45 6.71 3.04
N PHE A 45 2.99 6.65 4.29
CA PHE A 45 2.87 7.80 5.18
C PHE A 45 4.22 8.47 5.53
N GLY A 46 5.34 7.73 5.43
CA GLY A 46 6.68 8.29 5.61
C GLY A 46 7.03 9.31 4.51
N ALA A 47 6.51 9.15 3.30
CA ALA A 47 6.64 10.15 2.23
C ALA A 47 5.93 11.47 2.57
N LEU A 48 4.96 11.44 3.48
CA LEU A 48 4.24 12.60 4.00
C LEU A 48 4.86 13.16 5.29
N GLY A 49 6.00 12.62 5.74
CA GLY A 49 6.65 13.00 7.00
C GLY A 49 5.92 12.50 8.25
N LEU A 50 4.99 11.56 8.12
CA LEU A 50 4.27 10.95 9.23
C LEU A 50 5.02 9.73 9.77
N ARG A 51 4.77 9.40 11.04
CA ARG A 51 5.34 8.21 11.69
C ARG A 51 4.43 6.99 11.68
N GLU A 52 3.15 7.20 11.40
CA GLU A 52 2.11 6.18 11.43
C GLU A 52 1.06 6.49 10.35
N PRO A 53 0.32 5.48 9.86
CA PRO A 53 -0.72 5.67 8.87
C PRO A 53 -1.92 6.39 9.47
N ILE A 54 -2.55 7.27 8.68
CA ILE A 54 -3.83 7.87 9.05
C ILE A 54 -4.92 6.79 8.89
N PRO A 55 -5.69 6.43 9.95
CA PRO A 55 -6.61 5.30 9.92
C PRO A 55 -7.64 5.34 8.78
N SER A 56 -8.07 6.53 8.37
CA SER A 56 -9.06 6.75 7.31
C SER A 56 -8.47 6.83 5.90
N HIS A 57 -7.13 6.84 5.75
CA HIS A 57 -6.49 7.00 4.44
C HIS A 57 -6.69 5.72 3.61
N PRO A 58 -7.13 5.80 2.34
CA PRO A 58 -6.92 4.72 1.39
C PRO A 58 -5.43 4.48 1.12
N PRO A 59 -5.07 3.33 0.50
CA PRO A 59 -3.68 3.07 0.10
C PRO A 59 -3.24 4.02 -1.01
N ASP A 60 -2.00 4.47 -0.95
CA ASP A 60 -1.34 5.26 -2.00
C ASP A 60 -1.11 4.42 -3.27
N TRP A 61 -0.92 3.10 -3.09
CA TRP A 61 -0.74 2.17 -4.19
C TRP A 61 -1.37 0.81 -3.91
N VAL A 62 -1.96 0.21 -4.95
CA VAL A 62 -2.49 -1.16 -4.91
C VAL A 62 -1.84 -1.97 -6.01
N GLU A 63 -1.18 -3.05 -5.61
CA GLU A 63 -0.45 -3.96 -6.48
C GLU A 63 -1.09 -5.35 -6.49
N GLY A 64 -1.10 -6.02 -7.64
CA GLY A 64 -1.59 -7.38 -7.81
C GLY A 64 -2.71 -7.52 -8.85
N PRO A 65 -3.33 -8.71 -8.96
CA PRO A 65 -3.10 -9.87 -8.11
C PRO A 65 -1.73 -10.54 -8.35
N ARG A 66 -1.16 -11.14 -7.30
CA ARG A 66 0.01 -12.04 -7.36
C ARG A 66 -0.33 -13.43 -6.83
N ALA A 67 0.47 -14.43 -7.21
CA ALA A 67 0.22 -15.82 -6.84
C ALA A 67 0.63 -16.11 -5.39
N SER A 68 1.68 -15.45 -4.89
CA SER A 68 2.17 -15.64 -3.53
C SER A 68 2.45 -14.31 -2.80
N PRO A 69 2.27 -14.28 -1.46
CA PRO A 69 2.52 -13.09 -0.65
C PRO A 69 4.02 -12.73 -0.52
N GLU A 70 4.93 -13.64 -0.87
CA GLU A 70 6.38 -13.40 -0.87
C GLU A 70 6.86 -12.56 -2.05
N GLU A 71 6.03 -12.40 -3.08
CA GLU A 71 6.38 -11.64 -4.28
C GLU A 71 6.31 -10.12 -4.08
N PHE A 72 5.72 -9.66 -2.99
CA PHE A 72 5.56 -8.23 -2.68
C PHE A 72 6.84 -7.66 -2.06
N LYS A 73 7.14 -6.43 -2.47
CA LYS A 73 8.32 -5.69 -2.01
C LYS A 73 7.98 -4.80 -0.83
N ALA A 74 9.00 -4.43 -0.07
CA ALA A 74 8.86 -3.50 1.04
C ALA A 74 8.51 -2.08 0.54
N PRO A 75 7.80 -1.25 1.33
CA PRO A 75 7.30 0.05 0.88
C PRO A 75 8.34 0.99 0.26
N PHE A 76 9.55 1.11 0.81
CA PHE A 76 10.65 1.89 0.22
C PHE A 76 11.00 1.44 -1.19
N GLN A 77 11.04 0.12 -1.43
CA GLN A 77 11.34 -0.42 -2.76
C GLN A 77 10.21 -0.13 -3.76
N VAL A 78 8.96 -0.08 -3.28
CA VAL A 78 7.81 0.30 -4.09
C VAL A 78 7.83 1.79 -4.42
N VAL A 79 8.11 2.66 -3.44
CA VAL A 79 8.32 4.10 -3.64
C VAL A 79 9.39 4.34 -4.70
N ALA A 80 10.57 3.75 -4.54
CA ALA A 80 11.68 3.91 -5.48
C ALA A 80 11.30 3.41 -6.89
N TRP A 81 10.55 2.31 -6.99
CA TRP A 81 10.07 1.82 -8.29
C TRP A 81 9.04 2.78 -8.91
N LEU A 82 8.10 3.32 -8.13
CA LEU A 82 7.10 4.27 -8.60
C LEU A 82 7.77 5.53 -9.17
N GLU A 83 8.71 6.11 -8.44
CA GLU A 83 9.49 7.28 -8.87
C GLU A 83 10.26 7.02 -10.17
N GLN A 84 10.95 5.88 -10.26
CA GLN A 84 11.71 5.47 -11.45
C GLN A 84 10.83 5.28 -12.69
N ASN A 85 9.54 4.98 -12.50
CA ASN A 85 8.58 4.76 -13.58
C ASN A 85 7.67 5.98 -13.83
N GLY A 86 8.01 7.14 -13.25
CA GLY A 86 7.31 8.41 -13.48
C GLY A 86 5.96 8.52 -12.77
N TYR A 87 5.67 7.64 -11.81
CA TYR A 87 4.52 7.81 -10.93
C TYR A 87 4.90 8.84 -9.86
N ASN A 88 4.30 10.02 -9.94
CA ASN A 88 4.31 10.93 -8.81
C ASN A 88 3.38 10.33 -7.75
N LEU A 89 3.97 9.81 -6.67
CA LEU A 89 3.24 9.69 -5.42
C LEU A 89 2.77 11.10 -5.10
N PHE A 90 1.47 11.34 -5.21
CA PHE A 90 0.89 12.61 -4.83
C PHE A 90 1.13 12.76 -3.33
N VAL A 91 2.26 13.37 -2.94
CA VAL A 91 2.30 14.20 -1.76
C VAL A 91 1.12 15.12 -1.97
N ASN A 92 0.11 14.98 -1.12
CA ASN A 92 -1.14 15.69 -1.26
C ASN A 92 -0.84 17.20 -1.10
N GLU A 93 -0.36 17.86 -2.15
CA GLU A 93 -0.33 19.32 -2.29
C GLU A 93 -1.75 19.80 -2.55
N SER A 94 -2.67 19.42 -1.68
CA SER A 94 -3.98 20.03 -1.59
C SER A 94 -3.90 21.08 -0.48
N LYS A 95 -3.65 22.31 -0.95
CA LYS A 95 -4.18 23.61 -0.50
C LYS A 95 -4.89 23.69 0.85
#